data_AF-A0A7C2L9E9-F1
#
_entry.id   AF-A0A7C2L9E9-F1
#
_cell.length_a   1.000
_cell.length_b   1.000
_cell.length_c   1.000
_cell.angle_alpha   90.00
_cell.angle_beta   90.00
_cell.angle_gamma   90.00
#
_symmetry.space_group_name_H-M   'P 1'
#
loop_
_entity.id
_entity.type
_entity.pdbx_description
1 polymer ?
#
loop_
_entity_poly.entity_id
_entity_poly.type
_entity_poly.pdbx_seq_one_letter_code
_entity_poly.pdbx_strand_id
1 'polypeptide(L)'
;MASARRWRVDSRERVYRILNFEEADRVALVDFPWPETVDRWRAEGLPRTVSLHKFFGFDIYHFGVDVSPKFDPIVYREEEEYVVYRDSYGVVVKAWRGRSGTPLPVEPAVRALDDFKEYIEPLLDPELPFRATSSRYPFRRDLERAIAELQRDYFVVASILGPFEYVRHLVGEGVDRILRLVYRDPGMLSYIFDRVGSFLAKVSETLERLGADGVWVWDDLAYKNGPFISPQHYRRLVMPQHERIVQPFRRRGKPAILHTDGNVKPLIPLFIEAGFTALQPLEAKAGMDVRELKAQYGDRLAFIGNIDARALAQGPEAIRREVESKVPVAARGGGYIAGSDHSVPPDVSLSDYLYFVELVKKVGAYPLRR
;
A
#
# COMPACT_ATOMS: atom_id res chain seq x y z
N MET A 1 -11.33 -23.64 33.00
CA MET A 1 -10.52 -23.92 31.79
C MET A 1 -11.48 -24.15 30.63
N ALA A 2 -11.81 -23.09 29.90
CA ALA A 2 -12.70 -23.19 28.74
C ALA A 2 -11.90 -23.83 27.58
N SER A 3 -12.41 -24.93 27.06
CA SER A 3 -11.93 -25.57 25.84
C SER A 3 -11.85 -24.51 24.73
N ALA A 4 -10.63 -24.16 24.31
CA ALA A 4 -10.40 -23.25 23.20
C ALA A 4 -10.86 -23.96 21.91
N ARG A 5 -12.11 -23.75 21.51
CA ARG A 5 -12.59 -24.12 20.18
C ARG A 5 -11.67 -23.43 19.17
N ARG A 6 -10.95 -24.22 18.36
CA ARG A 6 -10.31 -23.74 17.13
C ARG A 6 -11.44 -23.34 16.17
N TRP A 7 -11.79 -22.07 16.14
CA TRP A 7 -12.69 -21.54 15.12
C TRP A 7 -11.89 -21.49 13.83
N ARG A 8 -12.37 -22.13 12.76
CA ARG A 8 -11.88 -21.85 11.41
C ARG A 8 -12.73 -20.70 10.89
N VAL A 9 -12.11 -19.58 10.55
CA VAL A 9 -12.78 -18.41 9.98
C VAL A 9 -12.39 -18.25 8.51
N ASP A 10 -13.22 -17.59 7.71
CA ASP A 10 -12.83 -17.22 6.34
C ASP A 10 -11.81 -16.06 6.34
N SER A 11 -11.29 -15.70 5.17
CA SER A 11 -10.29 -14.64 5.02
C SER A 11 -10.79 -13.27 5.43
N ARG A 12 -12.03 -12.94 5.09
CA ARG A 12 -12.61 -11.62 5.35
C ARG A 12 -12.76 -11.40 6.85
N GLU A 13 -13.33 -12.39 7.55
CA GLU A 13 -13.46 -12.38 9.01
C GLU A 13 -12.09 -12.40 9.71
N ARG A 14 -11.15 -13.22 9.23
CA ARG A 14 -9.77 -13.25 9.77
C ARG A 14 -9.13 -11.87 9.78
N VAL A 15 -9.18 -11.17 8.65
CA VAL A 15 -8.58 -9.83 8.53
C VAL A 15 -9.35 -8.82 9.37
N TYR A 16 -10.69 -8.87 9.39
CA TYR A 16 -11.50 -7.97 10.21
C TYR A 16 -11.16 -8.08 11.69
N ARG A 17 -11.08 -9.30 12.24
CA ARG A 17 -10.69 -9.54 13.63
C ARG A 17 -9.29 -9.04 13.93
N ILE A 18 -8.32 -9.37 13.08
CA ILE A 18 -6.93 -8.96 13.25
C ILE A 18 -6.82 -7.43 13.27
N LEU A 19 -7.46 -6.73 12.33
CA LEU A 19 -7.41 -5.26 12.27
C LEU A 19 -8.21 -4.57 13.40
N ASN A 20 -9.03 -5.33 14.14
CA ASN A 20 -9.71 -4.89 15.36
C ASN A 20 -9.04 -5.41 16.66
N PHE A 21 -7.78 -5.85 16.59
CA PHE A 21 -7.00 -6.33 17.75
C PHE A 21 -7.63 -7.55 18.45
N GLU A 22 -8.21 -8.44 17.65
CA GLU A 22 -8.71 -9.73 18.10
C GLU A 22 -7.89 -10.88 17.48
N GLU A 23 -7.77 -11.97 18.25
CA GLU A 23 -7.20 -13.21 17.74
C GLU A 23 -8.19 -13.91 16.80
N ALA A 24 -7.68 -14.42 15.68
CA ALA A 24 -8.44 -15.17 14.68
C ALA A 24 -8.10 -16.68 14.77
N ASP A 25 -8.14 -17.42 13.67
CA ASP A 25 -7.67 -18.81 13.60
C ASP A 25 -6.16 -18.90 13.34
N ARG A 26 -5.63 -17.95 12.57
CA ARG A 26 -4.21 -17.67 12.34
C ARG A 26 -4.02 -16.21 11.96
N VAL A 27 -2.77 -15.73 11.92
CA VAL A 27 -2.42 -14.47 11.24
C VAL A 27 -2.90 -14.49 9.78
N ALA A 28 -3.36 -13.34 9.30
CA ALA A 28 -3.61 -13.14 7.89
C ALA A 28 -2.31 -12.97 7.12
N LEU A 29 -2.36 -13.15 5.81
CA LEU A 29 -1.23 -13.09 4.89
C LEU A 29 -1.58 -12.18 3.71
N VAL A 30 -0.67 -11.27 3.37
CA VAL A 30 -0.75 -10.44 2.16
C VAL A 30 0.67 -10.13 1.68
N ASP A 31 0.89 -10.13 0.38
CA ASP A 31 2.20 -9.84 -0.17
C ASP A 31 2.13 -9.38 -1.63
N PHE A 32 3.22 -8.78 -2.13
CA PHE A 32 3.31 -8.17 -3.45
C PHE A 32 4.57 -8.61 -4.19
N PRO A 33 4.57 -9.78 -4.87
CA PRO A 33 5.71 -10.18 -5.67
C PRO A 33 5.87 -9.29 -6.91
N TRP A 34 7.12 -8.99 -7.26
CA TRP A 34 7.42 -8.29 -8.51
C TRP A 34 7.00 -9.13 -9.73
N PRO A 35 6.67 -8.51 -10.87
CA PRO A 35 6.38 -9.24 -12.10
C PRO A 35 7.45 -10.27 -12.47
N GLU A 36 8.72 -9.93 -12.32
CA GLU A 36 9.87 -10.79 -12.58
C GLU A 36 9.91 -12.00 -11.63
N THR A 37 9.55 -11.79 -10.36
CA THR A 37 9.44 -12.85 -9.36
C THR A 37 8.35 -13.84 -9.76
N VAL A 38 7.20 -13.34 -10.22
CA VAL A 38 6.10 -14.19 -10.71
C VAL A 38 6.53 -14.97 -11.96
N ASP A 39 7.26 -14.35 -12.87
CA ASP A 39 7.77 -15.04 -14.07
C ASP A 39 8.80 -16.11 -13.73
N ARG A 40 9.70 -15.86 -12.79
CA ARG A 40 10.59 -16.87 -12.22
C ARG A 40 9.78 -18.02 -11.60
N TRP A 41 8.82 -17.72 -10.73
CA TRP A 41 8.01 -18.76 -10.08
C TRP A 41 7.23 -19.61 -11.06
N ARG A 42 6.76 -19.04 -12.18
CA ARG A 42 6.12 -19.80 -13.28
C ARG A 42 7.09 -20.79 -13.92
N ALA A 43 8.36 -20.42 -14.09
CA ALA A 43 9.39 -21.35 -14.55
C ALA A 43 9.72 -22.43 -13.49
N GLU A 44 9.53 -22.12 -12.22
CA GLU A 44 9.72 -23.04 -11.08
C GLU A 44 8.47 -23.88 -10.74
N GLY A 45 7.40 -23.78 -11.53
CA GLY A 45 6.21 -24.64 -11.42
C GLY A 45 4.93 -23.98 -10.87
N LEU A 46 4.92 -22.67 -10.65
CA LEU A 46 3.70 -21.94 -10.30
C LEU A 46 2.67 -22.02 -11.46
N PRO A 47 1.45 -22.56 -11.22
CA PRO A 47 0.44 -22.68 -12.26
C PRO A 47 -0.03 -21.32 -12.82
N ARG A 48 -0.06 -21.18 -14.14
CA ARG A 48 -0.55 -19.95 -14.81
C ARG A 48 -2.07 -19.74 -14.71
N THR A 49 -2.80 -20.81 -14.42
CA THR A 49 -4.28 -20.82 -14.39
C THR A 49 -4.87 -20.46 -13.02
N VAL A 50 -4.03 -20.33 -11.98
CA VAL A 50 -4.46 -20.03 -10.61
C VAL A 50 -3.95 -18.64 -10.24
N SER A 51 -4.81 -17.84 -9.61
CA SER A 51 -4.37 -16.53 -9.09
C SER A 51 -3.39 -16.71 -7.93
N LEU A 52 -2.44 -15.78 -7.77
CA LEU A 52 -1.50 -15.80 -6.65
C LEU A 52 -2.23 -15.81 -5.30
N HIS A 53 -3.32 -15.04 -5.19
CA HIS A 53 -4.17 -14.98 -4.00
C HIS A 53 -4.67 -16.37 -3.61
N LYS A 54 -5.17 -17.15 -4.58
CA LYS A 54 -5.66 -18.51 -4.32
C LYS A 54 -4.52 -19.49 -4.07
N PHE A 55 -3.43 -19.39 -4.82
CA PHE A 55 -2.29 -20.30 -4.72
C PHE A 55 -1.57 -20.19 -3.36
N PHE A 56 -1.24 -18.97 -2.93
CA PHE A 56 -0.57 -18.74 -1.64
C PHE A 56 -1.56 -18.59 -0.47
N GLY A 57 -2.84 -18.39 -0.76
CA GLY A 57 -3.86 -18.14 0.25
C GLY A 57 -3.69 -16.78 0.92
N PHE A 58 -3.51 -15.72 0.11
CA PHE A 58 -3.56 -14.34 0.58
C PHE A 58 -4.98 -13.99 1.00
N ASP A 59 -5.08 -13.29 2.12
CA ASP A 59 -6.35 -13.00 2.78
C ASP A 59 -6.95 -11.64 2.35
N ILE A 60 -6.13 -10.75 1.76
CA ILE A 60 -6.53 -9.40 1.31
C ILE A 60 -6.47 -9.32 -0.21
N TYR A 61 -7.51 -8.76 -0.83
CA TYR A 61 -7.56 -8.44 -2.25
C TYR A 61 -7.66 -6.93 -2.45
N HIS A 62 -6.82 -6.39 -3.33
CA HIS A 62 -6.80 -4.96 -3.65
C HIS A 62 -7.54 -4.70 -4.95
N PHE A 63 -8.35 -3.65 -4.96
CA PHE A 63 -8.83 -3.07 -6.21
C PHE A 63 -8.50 -1.58 -6.23
N GLY A 64 -7.92 -1.13 -7.33
CA GLY A 64 -7.57 0.28 -7.54
C GLY A 64 -8.50 0.96 -8.52
N VAL A 65 -8.54 2.29 -8.46
CA VAL A 65 -9.08 3.14 -9.50
C VAL A 65 -8.01 4.10 -9.98
N ASP A 66 -8.06 4.47 -11.25
CA ASP A 66 -7.12 5.42 -11.82
C ASP A 66 -7.55 6.85 -11.48
N VAL A 67 -6.83 7.43 -10.51
CA VAL A 67 -7.02 8.78 -9.98
C VAL A 67 -6.20 9.84 -10.72
N SER A 68 -5.49 9.48 -11.79
CA SER A 68 -4.73 10.45 -12.57
C SER A 68 -5.66 11.46 -13.28
N PRO A 69 -5.13 12.58 -13.77
CA PRO A 69 -5.84 13.46 -14.70
C PRO A 69 -6.33 12.75 -15.98
N LYS A 70 -5.81 11.56 -16.30
CA LYS A 70 -6.14 10.71 -17.46
C LYS A 70 -5.70 11.29 -18.80
N PHE A 71 -4.54 11.94 -18.83
CA PHE A 71 -3.91 12.27 -20.10
C PHE A 71 -3.56 11.01 -20.88
N ASP A 72 -3.69 11.07 -22.20
CA ASP A 72 -3.17 10.01 -23.06
C ASP A 72 -1.64 10.00 -22.99
N PRO A 73 -1.04 8.82 -22.78
CA PRO A 73 0.40 8.68 -22.81
C PRO A 73 0.97 9.01 -24.20
N ILE A 74 2.07 9.75 -24.25
CA ILE A 74 2.77 10.09 -25.50
C ILE A 74 4.21 9.61 -25.41
N VAL A 75 4.60 8.66 -26.27
CA VAL A 75 5.99 8.21 -26.38
C VAL A 75 6.78 9.24 -27.19
N TYR A 76 7.86 9.76 -26.59
CA TYR A 76 8.75 10.71 -27.26
C TYR A 76 9.95 10.02 -27.88
N ARG A 77 10.54 9.06 -27.14
CA ARG A 77 11.76 8.36 -27.55
C ARG A 77 11.72 6.92 -27.04
N GLU A 78 12.10 5.99 -27.92
CA GLU A 78 12.36 4.60 -27.58
C GLU A 78 13.84 4.31 -27.78
N GLU A 79 14.50 3.85 -26.73
CA GLU A 79 15.90 3.43 -26.71
C GLU A 79 15.95 1.90 -26.50
N GLU A 80 17.17 1.34 -26.50
CA GLU A 80 17.37 -0.10 -26.28
C GLU A 80 16.89 -0.51 -24.87
N GLU A 81 17.35 0.20 -23.84
CA GLU A 81 17.05 -0.13 -22.43
C GLU A 81 15.91 0.69 -21.82
N TYR A 82 15.50 1.79 -22.44
CA TYR A 82 14.56 2.74 -21.86
C TYR A 82 13.51 3.24 -22.85
N VAL A 83 12.40 3.71 -22.31
CA VAL A 83 11.40 4.50 -23.02
C VAL A 83 11.19 5.82 -22.29
N VAL A 84 11.13 6.92 -23.04
CA VAL A 84 10.79 8.24 -22.53
C VAL A 84 9.42 8.62 -23.05
N TYR A 85 8.47 8.82 -22.16
CA TYR A 85 7.08 9.13 -22.50
C TYR A 85 6.46 10.07 -21.48
N ARG A 86 5.44 10.83 -21.90
CA ARG A 86 4.54 11.54 -20.99
C ARG A 86 3.49 10.58 -20.48
N ASP A 87 3.30 10.48 -19.18
CA ASP A 87 2.32 9.59 -18.56
C ASP A 87 0.94 10.23 -18.38
N SER A 88 0.02 9.52 -17.72
CA SER A 88 -1.35 9.97 -17.49
C SER A 88 -1.50 11.10 -16.46
N TYR A 89 -0.42 11.46 -15.77
CA TYR A 89 -0.31 12.63 -14.90
C TYR A 89 0.27 13.85 -15.64
N GLY A 90 0.68 13.68 -16.89
CA GLY A 90 1.29 14.74 -17.70
C GLY A 90 2.79 14.90 -17.45
N VAL A 91 3.39 14.01 -16.64
CA VAL A 91 4.80 14.03 -16.29
C VAL A 91 5.57 13.28 -17.36
N VAL A 92 6.68 13.83 -17.83
CA VAL A 92 7.58 13.08 -18.72
C VAL A 92 8.48 12.22 -17.85
N VAL A 93 8.48 10.92 -18.11
CA VAL A 93 9.22 9.92 -17.35
C VAL A 93 10.14 9.11 -18.25
N LYS A 94 11.28 8.69 -17.71
CA LYS A 94 12.17 7.68 -18.29
C LYS A 94 11.97 6.37 -17.55
N ALA A 95 11.44 5.36 -18.23
CA ALA A 95 11.17 4.03 -17.66
C ALA A 95 12.04 2.96 -18.33
N TRP A 96 12.34 1.90 -17.60
CA TRP A 96 13.00 0.73 -18.15
C TRP A 96 12.12 0.02 -19.18
N ARG A 97 12.74 -0.54 -20.21
CA ARG A 97 12.10 -1.41 -21.18
C ARG A 97 12.28 -2.87 -20.75
N GLY A 98 11.18 -3.62 -20.69
CA GLY A 98 11.21 -5.07 -20.46
C GLY A 98 11.58 -5.52 -19.03
N ARG A 99 11.71 -4.59 -18.09
CA ARG A 99 11.85 -4.88 -16.65
C ARG A 99 11.14 -3.83 -15.82
N SER A 100 10.79 -4.21 -14.61
CA SER A 100 10.16 -3.36 -13.61
C SER A 100 11.18 -2.42 -12.98
N GLY A 101 10.69 -1.27 -12.55
CA GLY A 101 11.45 -0.27 -11.82
C GLY A 101 10.66 1.02 -11.77
N THR A 102 10.92 1.83 -10.76
CA THR A 102 10.28 3.14 -10.62
C THR A 102 10.71 4.04 -11.78
N PRO A 103 9.78 4.55 -12.60
CA PRO A 103 10.10 5.50 -13.66
C PRO A 103 10.76 6.75 -13.08
N LEU A 104 11.80 7.25 -13.75
CA LEU A 104 12.47 8.49 -13.35
C LEU A 104 11.73 9.68 -13.94
N PRO A 105 11.16 10.60 -13.13
CA PRO A 105 10.58 11.84 -13.65
C PRO A 105 11.68 12.71 -14.24
N VAL A 106 11.53 13.10 -15.51
CA VAL A 106 12.50 13.95 -16.23
C VAL A 106 11.95 15.35 -16.49
N GLU A 107 10.64 15.50 -16.73
CA GLU A 107 10.01 16.82 -16.85
C GLU A 107 8.69 16.85 -16.07
N PRO A 108 8.45 17.90 -15.27
CA PRO A 108 7.25 18.02 -14.46
C PRO A 108 6.02 18.38 -15.29
N ALA A 109 4.86 17.91 -14.86
CA ALA A 109 3.57 18.38 -15.35
C ALA A 109 3.26 19.79 -14.82
N VAL A 110 3.69 20.09 -13.60
CA VAL A 110 3.41 21.33 -12.88
C VAL A 110 4.71 22.02 -12.49
N ARG A 111 5.03 23.15 -13.13
CA ARG A 111 6.20 23.97 -12.79
C ARG A 111 5.85 25.11 -11.83
N ALA A 112 4.69 25.73 -12.02
CA ALA A 112 4.13 26.78 -11.21
C ALA A 112 2.65 26.49 -10.86
N LEU A 113 2.08 27.27 -9.94
CA LEU A 113 0.70 27.09 -9.52
C LEU A 113 -0.30 27.23 -10.68
N ASP A 114 -0.03 28.13 -11.64
CA ASP A 114 -0.92 28.34 -12.78
C ASP A 114 -0.98 27.12 -13.71
N ASP A 115 0.11 26.38 -13.88
CA ASP A 115 0.10 25.10 -14.62
C ASP A 115 -0.86 24.09 -13.98
N PHE A 116 -0.88 24.01 -12.65
CA PHE A 116 -1.80 23.12 -11.94
C PHE A 116 -3.25 23.55 -12.17
N LYS A 117 -3.54 24.85 -12.03
CA LYS A 117 -4.89 25.40 -12.19
C LYS A 117 -5.41 25.25 -13.63
N GLU A 118 -4.54 25.37 -14.61
CA GLU A 118 -4.91 25.29 -16.03
C GLU A 118 -5.01 23.84 -16.52
N TYR A 119 -4.01 23.01 -16.21
CA TYR A 119 -3.88 21.68 -16.82
C TYR A 119 -4.47 20.55 -15.97
N ILE A 120 -4.38 20.66 -14.64
CA ILE A 120 -4.64 19.54 -13.73
C ILE A 120 -5.97 19.70 -13.00
N GLU A 121 -6.17 20.82 -12.31
CA GLU A 121 -7.33 21.08 -11.44
C GLU A 121 -8.69 20.87 -12.16
N PRO A 122 -8.91 21.33 -13.40
CA PRO A 122 -10.19 21.14 -14.09
C PRO A 122 -10.50 19.66 -14.36
N LEU A 123 -9.49 18.80 -14.36
CA LEU A 123 -9.63 17.36 -14.55
C LEU A 123 -9.87 16.64 -13.22
N LEU A 124 -9.61 17.24 -12.06
CA LEU A 124 -9.83 16.61 -10.74
C LEU A 124 -11.30 16.69 -10.29
N ASP A 125 -12.24 16.40 -11.20
CA ASP A 125 -13.66 16.32 -10.90
C ASP A 125 -14.06 14.88 -10.51
N PRO A 126 -14.48 14.61 -9.26
CA PRO A 126 -14.86 13.28 -8.80
C PRO A 126 -16.23 12.81 -9.31
N GLU A 127 -17.06 13.72 -9.83
CA GLU A 127 -18.40 13.39 -10.33
C GLU A 127 -18.36 12.79 -11.74
N LEU A 128 -17.24 12.93 -12.45
CA LEU A 128 -17.04 12.31 -13.75
C LEU A 128 -17.25 10.79 -13.66
N PRO A 129 -18.08 10.18 -14.55
CA PRO A 129 -18.47 8.78 -14.43
C PRO A 129 -17.30 7.79 -14.34
N PHE A 130 -16.18 8.12 -14.97
CA PHE A 130 -14.98 7.29 -15.10
C PHE A 130 -13.96 7.42 -13.94
N ARG A 131 -14.27 8.16 -12.88
CA ARG A 131 -13.32 8.42 -11.77
C ARG A 131 -13.24 7.31 -10.74
N ALA A 132 -14.35 6.59 -10.56
CA ALA A 132 -14.42 5.41 -9.69
C ALA A 132 -14.58 4.13 -10.53
N THR A 133 -13.88 4.07 -11.67
CA THR A 133 -13.90 2.94 -12.60
C THR A 133 -12.48 2.66 -13.09
N SER A 134 -12.31 1.56 -13.80
CA SER A 134 -11.06 1.24 -14.50
C SER A 134 -11.38 0.59 -15.85
N SER A 135 -10.38 0.41 -16.71
CA SER A 135 -10.55 -0.36 -17.95
C SER A 135 -11.06 -1.78 -17.68
N ARG A 136 -10.73 -2.35 -16.52
CA ARG A 136 -11.21 -3.67 -16.08
C ARG A 136 -12.67 -3.66 -15.59
N TYR A 137 -13.11 -2.54 -14.99
CA TYR A 137 -14.47 -2.35 -14.49
C TYR A 137 -15.01 -0.98 -14.96
N PRO A 138 -15.41 -0.85 -16.24
CA PRO A 138 -15.73 0.45 -16.84
C PRO A 138 -17.01 1.08 -16.30
N PHE A 139 -17.90 0.27 -15.70
CA PHE A 139 -19.14 0.72 -15.09
C PHE A 139 -19.12 0.51 -13.58
N ARG A 140 -19.61 1.50 -12.82
CA ARG A 140 -19.64 1.44 -11.33
C ARG A 140 -20.38 0.20 -10.79
N ARG A 141 -21.46 -0.22 -11.46
CA ARG A 141 -22.23 -1.43 -11.08
C ARG A 141 -21.42 -2.72 -11.24
N ASP A 142 -20.53 -2.79 -12.22
CA ASP A 142 -19.67 -3.95 -12.41
C ASP A 142 -18.61 -4.02 -11.31
N LEU A 143 -18.07 -2.86 -10.93
CA LEU A 143 -17.14 -2.76 -9.82
C LEU A 143 -17.80 -3.16 -8.48
N GLU A 144 -19.00 -2.64 -8.20
CA GLU A 144 -19.78 -3.01 -7.01
C GLU A 144 -20.03 -4.53 -6.93
N ARG A 145 -20.45 -5.14 -8.05
CA ARG A 145 -20.64 -6.60 -8.13
C ARG A 145 -19.35 -7.36 -7.91
N ALA A 146 -18.25 -6.92 -8.54
CA ALA A 146 -16.95 -7.55 -8.38
C ALA A 146 -16.45 -7.49 -6.93
N ILE A 147 -16.65 -6.36 -6.24
CA ILE A 147 -16.34 -6.23 -4.81
C ILE A 147 -17.13 -7.26 -4.00
N ALA A 148 -18.46 -7.31 -4.20
CA ALA A 148 -19.32 -8.24 -3.47
C ALA A 148 -18.99 -9.73 -3.73
N GLU A 149 -18.59 -10.08 -4.96
CA GLU A 149 -18.15 -11.43 -5.30
C GLU A 149 -16.81 -11.78 -4.65
N LEU A 150 -15.81 -10.88 -4.72
CA LEU A 150 -14.50 -11.07 -4.11
C LEU A 150 -14.57 -11.17 -2.57
N GLN A 151 -15.51 -10.45 -1.95
CA GLN A 151 -15.74 -10.46 -0.51
C GLN A 151 -16.22 -11.80 0.05
N ARG A 152 -16.54 -12.77 -0.82
CA ARG A 152 -16.84 -14.15 -0.40
C ARG A 152 -15.57 -14.91 -0.01
N ASP A 153 -14.44 -14.53 -0.59
CA ASP A 153 -13.17 -15.25 -0.46
C ASP A 153 -12.08 -14.41 0.23
N TYR A 154 -12.20 -13.08 0.22
CA TYR A 154 -11.15 -12.14 0.62
C TYR A 154 -11.69 -10.95 1.43
N PHE A 155 -10.80 -10.31 2.18
CA PHE A 155 -10.99 -8.93 2.65
C PHE A 155 -10.65 -7.96 1.51
N VAL A 156 -11.61 -7.18 1.03
CA VAL A 156 -11.47 -6.40 -0.21
C VAL A 156 -11.22 -4.93 0.11
N VAL A 157 -10.01 -4.44 -0.17
CA VAL A 157 -9.58 -3.06 0.12
C VAL A 157 -9.54 -2.18 -1.12
N ALA A 158 -10.03 -0.96 -0.96
CA ALA A 158 -9.91 0.10 -1.95
C ALA A 158 -8.49 0.66 -1.93
N SER A 159 -7.76 0.53 -3.04
CA SER A 159 -6.39 0.99 -3.20
C SER A 159 -6.36 2.36 -3.88
N ILE A 160 -5.76 3.34 -3.23
CA ILE A 160 -5.67 4.73 -3.74
C ILE A 160 -4.26 5.30 -3.55
N LEU A 161 -3.81 6.11 -4.51
CA LEU A 161 -2.57 6.87 -4.36
C LEU A 161 -2.76 7.95 -3.29
N GLY A 162 -1.75 8.13 -2.44
CA GLY A 162 -1.72 9.15 -1.42
C GLY A 162 -1.38 10.54 -1.96
N PRO A 163 -1.71 11.59 -1.19
CA PRO A 163 -1.52 12.97 -1.61
C PRO A 163 -0.05 13.34 -1.80
N PHE A 164 0.89 12.85 -0.98
CA PHE A 164 2.30 13.20 -1.12
C PHE A 164 2.90 12.63 -2.41
N GLU A 165 2.69 11.36 -2.70
CA GLU A 165 3.06 10.70 -3.95
C GLU A 165 2.44 11.38 -5.17
N TYR A 166 1.14 11.67 -5.12
CA TYR A 166 0.43 12.33 -6.20
C TYR A 166 1.07 13.68 -6.52
N VAL A 167 1.25 14.53 -5.51
CA VAL A 167 1.80 15.88 -5.70
C VAL A 167 3.27 15.83 -6.06
N ARG A 168 4.06 14.94 -5.44
CA ARG A 168 5.47 14.69 -5.77
C ARG A 168 5.61 14.36 -7.24
N HIS A 169 4.76 13.47 -7.75
CA HIS A 169 4.80 13.05 -9.14
C HIS A 169 4.47 14.23 -10.07
N LEU A 170 3.39 14.97 -9.83
CA LEU A 170 3.00 16.14 -10.63
C LEU A 170 4.10 17.20 -10.75
N VAL A 171 4.74 17.53 -9.62
CA VAL A 171 5.81 18.54 -9.61
C VAL A 171 7.13 18.02 -10.18
N GLY A 172 7.22 16.72 -10.52
CA GLY A 172 8.31 16.08 -11.26
C GLY A 172 9.70 16.21 -10.62
N GLU A 173 10.71 15.81 -11.41
CA GLU A 173 12.14 15.84 -11.03
C GLU A 173 12.48 15.09 -9.74
N GLY A 174 11.71 14.06 -9.37
CA GLY A 174 11.99 13.25 -8.19
C GLY A 174 11.66 13.94 -6.86
N VAL A 175 12.16 13.34 -5.76
CA VAL A 175 11.83 13.78 -4.40
C VAL A 175 12.45 15.16 -4.08
N ASP A 176 13.60 15.50 -4.65
CA ASP A 176 14.34 16.71 -4.28
C ASP A 176 13.60 18.01 -4.66
N ARG A 177 12.82 18.00 -5.75
CA ARG A 177 12.04 19.17 -6.16
C ARG A 177 10.91 19.50 -5.18
N ILE A 178 10.10 18.51 -4.80
CA ILE A 178 9.04 18.74 -3.81
C ILE A 178 9.64 19.20 -2.47
N LEU A 179 10.79 18.65 -2.07
CA LEU A 179 11.49 19.08 -0.85
C LEU A 179 11.96 20.53 -0.90
N ARG A 180 12.45 21.01 -2.05
CA ARG A 180 12.77 22.44 -2.23
C ARG A 180 11.52 23.31 -2.18
N LEU A 181 10.42 22.86 -2.78
CA LEU A 181 9.15 23.59 -2.80
C LEU A 181 8.53 23.75 -1.41
N VAL A 182 8.70 22.77 -0.50
CA VAL A 182 8.27 22.90 0.91
C VAL A 182 8.83 24.15 1.57
N TYR A 183 10.04 24.58 1.20
CA TYR A 183 10.66 25.79 1.73
C TYR A 183 10.44 27.02 0.85
N ARG A 184 10.54 26.87 -0.48
CA ARG A 184 10.53 27.99 -1.42
C ARG A 184 9.13 28.49 -1.74
N ASP A 185 8.16 27.59 -1.82
CA ASP A 185 6.76 27.93 -2.12
C ASP A 185 5.77 26.98 -1.40
N PRO A 186 5.71 27.05 -0.06
CA PRO A 186 4.73 26.27 0.70
C PRO A 186 3.28 26.67 0.39
N GLY A 187 3.04 27.85 -0.19
CA GLY A 187 1.71 28.32 -0.57
C GLY A 187 1.17 27.54 -1.76
N MET A 188 1.98 27.40 -2.81
CA MET A 188 1.67 26.54 -3.96
C MET A 188 1.41 25.10 -3.52
N LEU A 189 2.32 24.50 -2.74
CA LEU A 189 2.11 23.12 -2.28
C LEU A 189 0.86 22.98 -1.43
N SER A 190 0.61 23.91 -0.50
CA SER A 190 -0.59 23.88 0.34
C SER A 190 -1.87 23.92 -0.50
N TYR A 191 -1.90 24.74 -1.57
CA TYR A 191 -3.06 24.80 -2.47
C TYR A 191 -3.24 23.48 -3.24
N ILE A 192 -2.16 22.96 -3.82
CA ILE A 192 -2.20 21.72 -4.61
C ILE A 192 -2.61 20.53 -3.72
N PHE A 193 -2.01 20.40 -2.53
CA PHE A 193 -2.38 19.36 -1.57
C PHE A 193 -3.85 19.43 -1.16
N ASP A 194 -4.38 20.63 -0.92
CA ASP A 194 -5.79 20.80 -0.57
C ASP A 194 -6.73 20.34 -1.70
N ARG A 195 -6.42 20.68 -2.95
CA ARG A 195 -7.23 20.29 -4.12
C ARG A 195 -7.15 18.80 -4.40
N VAL A 196 -5.95 18.24 -4.45
CA VAL A 196 -5.73 16.80 -4.63
C VAL A 196 -6.35 16.01 -3.48
N GLY A 197 -6.15 16.43 -2.23
CA GLY A 197 -6.74 15.79 -1.05
C GLY A 197 -8.26 15.79 -1.06
N SER A 198 -8.88 16.91 -1.45
CA SER A 198 -10.34 17.02 -1.57
C SER A 198 -10.89 16.07 -2.65
N PHE A 199 -10.22 16.00 -3.80
CA PHE A 199 -10.57 15.07 -4.87
C PHE A 199 -10.45 13.60 -4.43
N LEU A 200 -9.30 13.22 -3.85
CA LEU A 200 -9.06 11.85 -3.36
C LEU A 200 -10.03 11.45 -2.25
N ALA A 201 -10.43 12.39 -1.38
CA ALA A 201 -11.44 12.14 -0.36
C ALA A 201 -12.82 11.79 -0.95
N LYS A 202 -13.21 12.44 -2.06
CA LYS A 202 -14.45 12.11 -2.78
C LYS A 202 -14.39 10.79 -3.53
N VAL A 203 -13.23 10.44 -4.07
CA VAL A 203 -12.99 9.11 -4.63
C VAL A 203 -13.09 8.06 -3.51
N SER A 204 -12.44 8.28 -2.37
CA SER A 204 -12.50 7.40 -1.19
C SER A 204 -13.94 7.20 -0.69
N GLU A 205 -14.73 8.28 -0.59
CA GLU A 205 -16.16 8.22 -0.24
C GLU A 205 -16.97 7.38 -1.24
N THR A 206 -16.62 7.42 -2.52
CA THR A 206 -17.27 6.59 -3.55
C THR A 206 -16.89 5.12 -3.42
N LEU A 207 -15.61 4.81 -3.23
CA LEU A 207 -15.12 3.44 -3.05
C LEU A 207 -15.67 2.78 -1.79
N GLU A 208 -15.82 3.56 -0.72
CA GLU A 208 -16.49 3.12 0.49
C GLU A 208 -17.96 2.75 0.22
N ARG A 209 -18.71 3.62 -0.49
CA ARG A 209 -20.12 3.39 -0.86
C ARG A 209 -20.31 2.17 -1.74
N LEU A 210 -19.32 1.82 -2.57
CA LEU A 210 -19.32 0.61 -3.39
C LEU A 210 -19.08 -0.69 -2.58
N GLY A 211 -18.86 -0.58 -1.26
CA GLY A 211 -18.84 -1.72 -0.35
C GLY A 211 -17.46 -2.20 0.06
N ALA A 212 -16.37 -1.49 -0.27
CA ALA A 212 -15.02 -1.86 0.17
C ALA A 212 -14.93 -2.05 1.70
N ASP A 213 -14.17 -3.04 2.14
CA ASP A 213 -13.99 -3.36 3.56
C ASP A 213 -13.05 -2.39 4.28
N GLY A 214 -12.18 -1.71 3.54
CA GLY A 214 -11.21 -0.74 4.05
C GLY A 214 -10.55 0.04 2.91
N VAL A 215 -9.70 1.00 3.28
CA VAL A 215 -8.89 1.77 2.33
C VAL A 215 -7.41 1.52 2.55
N TRP A 216 -6.66 1.42 1.46
CA TRP A 216 -5.22 1.27 1.43
C TRP A 216 -4.62 2.45 0.66
N VAL A 217 -3.92 3.32 1.37
CA VAL A 217 -3.34 4.55 0.84
C VAL A 217 -1.85 4.32 0.58
N TRP A 218 -1.40 4.50 -0.66
CA TRP A 218 0.01 4.37 -1.04
C TRP A 218 0.68 5.75 -1.04
N ASP A 219 1.46 6.05 -0.02
CA ASP A 219 2.09 7.37 0.14
C ASP A 219 3.49 7.28 0.77
N ASP A 220 4.56 7.15 -0.02
CA ASP A 220 5.91 7.05 0.54
C ASP A 220 6.39 8.40 1.07
N LEU A 221 6.58 8.44 2.40
CA LEU A 221 6.92 9.63 3.15
C LEU A 221 8.34 9.60 3.70
N ALA A 222 9.10 8.52 3.47
CA ALA A 222 10.43 8.34 4.05
C ALA A 222 11.39 7.58 3.14
N TYR A 223 12.67 7.69 3.50
CA TYR A 223 13.75 6.81 3.05
C TYR A 223 14.35 6.11 4.27
N LYS A 224 15.45 5.38 4.06
CA LYS A 224 16.11 4.58 5.11
C LYS A 224 16.41 5.35 6.41
N ASN A 225 16.80 6.62 6.34
CA ASN A 225 17.25 7.37 7.54
C ASN A 225 16.17 8.30 8.13
N GLY A 226 14.95 8.28 7.60
CA GLY A 226 13.85 9.06 8.16
C GLY A 226 12.89 9.63 7.12
N PRO A 227 11.92 10.43 7.58
CA PRO A 227 10.97 11.12 6.72
C PRO A 227 11.62 12.08 5.73
N PHE A 228 11.03 12.20 4.54
CA PHE A 228 11.37 13.21 3.54
C PHE A 228 11.11 14.64 4.05
N ILE A 229 10.02 14.83 4.78
CA ILE A 229 9.62 16.10 5.38
C ILE A 229 9.50 15.96 6.90
N SER A 230 9.77 17.04 7.64
CA SER A 230 9.69 17.03 9.10
C SER A 230 8.25 16.73 9.57
N PRO A 231 8.07 16.19 10.80
CA PRO A 231 6.73 15.99 11.38
C PRO A 231 5.85 17.25 11.38
N GLN A 232 6.45 18.43 11.53
CA GLN A 232 5.75 19.70 11.44
C GLN A 232 5.22 19.99 10.02
N HIS A 233 6.04 19.74 8.99
CA HIS A 233 5.62 19.89 7.59
C HIS A 233 4.57 18.86 7.21
N TYR A 234 4.70 17.61 7.65
CA TYR A 234 3.68 16.58 7.44
C TYR A 234 2.34 17.00 8.05
N ARG A 235 2.34 17.41 9.33
CA ARG A 235 1.14 17.86 10.05
C ARG A 235 0.43 19.02 9.33
N ARG A 236 1.20 19.93 8.74
CA ARG A 236 0.65 21.11 8.05
C ARG A 236 0.12 20.81 6.65
N LEU A 237 0.87 20.03 5.85
CA LEU A 237 0.64 19.94 4.40
C LEU A 237 -0.12 18.67 4.00
N VAL A 238 0.24 17.52 4.59
CA VAL A 238 -0.18 16.19 4.11
C VAL A 238 -1.22 15.57 5.04
N MET A 239 -1.02 15.65 6.35
CA MET A 239 -1.88 15.04 7.36
C MET A 239 -3.37 15.42 7.21
N PRO A 240 -3.74 16.70 6.97
CA PRO A 240 -5.16 17.05 6.82
C PRO A 240 -5.81 16.37 5.60
N GLN A 241 -5.01 16.05 4.58
CA GLN A 241 -5.49 15.36 3.38
C GLN A 241 -5.67 13.87 3.66
N HIS A 242 -4.73 13.25 4.38
CA HIS A 242 -4.91 11.89 4.87
C HIS A 242 -6.17 11.73 5.72
N GLU A 243 -6.41 12.64 6.67
CA GLU A 243 -7.64 12.65 7.48
C GLU A 243 -8.89 12.63 6.60
N ARG A 244 -8.97 13.54 5.62
CA ARG A 244 -10.12 13.62 4.70
C ARG A 244 -10.28 12.34 3.89
N ILE A 245 -9.18 11.73 3.46
CA ILE A 245 -9.18 10.50 2.66
C ILE A 245 -9.65 9.28 3.46
N VAL A 246 -9.20 9.12 4.70
CA VAL A 246 -9.53 7.92 5.50
C VAL A 246 -10.89 8.02 6.19
N GLN A 247 -11.36 9.24 6.46
CA GLN A 247 -12.56 9.48 7.26
C GLN A 247 -13.85 8.81 6.74
N PRO A 248 -14.14 8.70 5.42
CA PRO A 248 -15.30 7.97 4.91
C PRO A 248 -15.39 6.52 5.41
N PHE A 249 -14.23 5.85 5.52
CA PHE A 249 -14.12 4.49 6.04
C PHE A 249 -14.16 4.49 7.58
N ARG A 250 -13.37 5.36 8.22
CA ARG A 250 -13.26 5.42 9.69
C ARG A 250 -14.59 5.71 10.38
N ARG A 251 -15.44 6.57 9.79
CA ARG A 251 -16.80 6.86 10.31
C ARG A 251 -17.71 5.63 10.39
N ARG A 252 -17.41 4.56 9.64
CA ARG A 252 -18.14 3.30 9.67
C ARG A 252 -17.38 2.18 10.38
N GLY A 253 -16.35 2.53 11.16
CA GLY A 253 -15.51 1.55 11.86
C GLY A 253 -14.63 0.71 10.95
N LYS A 254 -14.51 1.05 9.66
CA LYS A 254 -13.67 0.31 8.70
C LYS A 254 -12.19 0.70 8.87
N PRO A 255 -11.25 -0.21 8.62
CA PRO A 255 -9.82 0.08 8.70
C PRO A 255 -9.33 1.01 7.59
N ALA A 256 -8.30 1.76 7.91
CA ALA A 256 -7.51 2.55 6.97
C ALA A 256 -6.03 2.18 7.12
N ILE A 257 -5.43 1.74 6.02
CA ILE A 257 -4.07 1.21 5.96
C ILE A 257 -3.21 2.23 5.22
N LEU A 258 -2.10 2.65 5.83
CA LEU A 258 -1.07 3.43 5.16
C LEU A 258 0.05 2.51 4.69
N HIS A 259 0.36 2.56 3.39
CA HIS A 259 1.61 2.08 2.85
C HIS A 259 2.60 3.24 2.77
N THR A 260 3.76 3.07 3.38
CA THR A 260 4.91 3.97 3.24
C THR A 260 6.19 3.21 3.54
N ASP A 261 7.09 3.17 2.56
CA ASP A 261 8.45 2.65 2.74
C ASP A 261 9.32 3.58 3.62
N GLY A 262 10.51 3.10 3.97
CA GLY A 262 11.49 3.84 4.74
C GLY A 262 11.27 3.82 6.26
N ASN A 263 12.03 4.67 6.95
CA ASN A 263 11.91 4.83 8.39
C ASN A 263 10.92 5.94 8.73
N VAL A 264 9.70 5.52 9.10
CA VAL A 264 8.60 6.44 9.43
C VAL A 264 8.35 6.57 10.92
N LYS A 265 9.22 6.04 11.80
CA LYS A 265 9.06 6.11 13.27
C LYS A 265 8.66 7.50 13.79
N PRO A 266 9.25 8.63 13.31
CA PRO A 266 8.88 9.97 13.77
C PRO A 266 7.45 10.41 13.39
N LEU A 267 6.82 9.78 12.40
CA LEU A 267 5.50 10.13 11.89
C LEU A 267 4.38 9.23 12.42
N ILE A 268 4.69 8.07 13.01
CA ILE A 268 3.68 7.10 13.49
C ILE A 268 2.62 7.74 14.40
N PRO A 269 2.95 8.59 15.39
CA PRO A 269 1.93 9.23 16.22
C PRO A 269 0.95 10.08 15.39
N LEU A 270 1.44 10.75 14.34
CA LEU A 270 0.64 11.58 13.45
C LEU A 270 -0.22 10.73 12.50
N PHE A 271 0.25 9.55 12.10
CA PHE A 271 -0.56 8.62 11.30
C PHE A 271 -1.76 8.12 12.09
N ILE A 272 -1.56 7.78 13.37
CA ILE A 272 -2.67 7.36 14.24
C ILE A 272 -3.64 8.53 14.46
N GLU A 273 -3.13 9.74 14.69
CA GLU A 273 -3.95 10.96 14.82
C GLU A 273 -4.75 11.24 13.53
N ALA A 274 -4.16 11.01 12.36
CA ALA A 274 -4.82 11.15 11.06
C ALA A 274 -5.92 10.10 10.81
N GLY A 275 -6.01 9.06 11.66
CA GLY A 275 -7.04 8.04 11.60
C GLY A 275 -6.63 6.73 10.92
N PHE A 276 -5.35 6.54 10.59
CA PHE A 276 -4.86 5.24 10.12
C PHE A 276 -4.92 4.20 11.25
N THR A 277 -5.34 2.99 10.91
CA THR A 277 -5.44 1.85 11.84
C THR A 277 -4.41 0.77 11.57
N ALA A 278 -3.70 0.84 10.44
CA ALA A 278 -2.63 -0.08 10.13
C ALA A 278 -1.51 0.59 9.33
N LEU A 279 -0.29 0.06 9.48
CA LEU A 279 0.90 0.51 8.76
C LEU A 279 1.58 -0.65 8.04
N GLN A 280 1.99 -0.41 6.80
CA GLN A 280 2.64 -1.35 5.89
C GLN A 280 3.74 -0.60 5.10
N PRO A 281 4.83 -1.24 4.62
CA PRO A 281 5.25 -2.64 4.84
C PRO A 281 6.14 -2.86 6.07
N LEU A 282 6.53 -1.78 6.79
CA LEU A 282 7.53 -1.81 7.86
C LEU A 282 8.89 -2.31 7.37
N GLU A 283 9.56 -1.53 6.52
CA GLU A 283 10.84 -1.88 5.91
C GLU A 283 11.94 -2.19 6.96
N ALA A 284 12.33 -3.47 7.08
CA ALA A 284 13.24 -3.96 8.12
C ALA A 284 14.64 -3.38 7.94
N LYS A 285 15.11 -3.26 6.70
CA LYS A 285 16.40 -2.63 6.38
C LYS A 285 16.45 -1.14 6.70
N ALA A 286 15.30 -0.48 6.91
CA ALA A 286 15.19 0.90 7.39
C ALA A 286 15.09 1.03 8.91
N GLY A 287 15.20 -0.09 9.64
CA GLY A 287 15.13 -0.10 11.10
C GLY A 287 13.70 -0.04 11.63
N MET A 288 12.70 -0.36 10.80
CA MET A 288 11.35 -0.65 11.26
C MET A 288 11.36 -2.08 11.81
N ASP A 289 11.06 -2.25 13.10
CA ASP A 289 10.99 -3.57 13.75
C ASP A 289 9.62 -3.74 14.39
N VAL A 290 8.84 -4.70 13.90
CA VAL A 290 7.48 -4.94 14.40
C VAL A 290 7.46 -5.29 15.88
N ARG A 291 8.53 -5.87 16.43
CA ARG A 291 8.61 -6.24 17.85
C ARG A 291 8.65 -5.00 18.73
N GLU A 292 9.42 -4.00 18.33
CA GLU A 292 9.50 -2.69 19.00
C GLU A 292 8.18 -1.93 18.84
N LEU A 293 7.67 -1.87 17.61
CA LEU A 293 6.48 -1.10 17.27
C LEU A 293 5.20 -1.69 17.90
N LYS A 294 5.11 -3.03 18.00
CA LYS A 294 4.02 -3.72 18.70
C LYS A 294 4.00 -3.38 20.18
N ALA A 295 5.17 -3.30 20.82
CA ALA A 295 5.26 -2.89 22.22
C ALA A 295 4.82 -1.43 22.44
N GLN A 296 5.08 -0.54 21.48
CA GLN A 296 4.80 0.89 21.60
C GLN A 296 3.39 1.29 21.17
N TYR A 297 2.82 0.65 20.15
CA TYR A 297 1.56 1.07 19.51
C TYR A 297 0.57 -0.07 19.24
N GLY A 298 0.86 -1.30 19.71
CA GLY A 298 0.11 -2.50 19.33
C GLY A 298 -1.34 -2.58 19.79
N ASP A 299 -1.79 -1.62 20.59
CA ASP A 299 -3.17 -1.38 21.07
C ASP A 299 -3.93 -0.34 20.21
N ARG A 300 -3.22 0.38 19.34
CA ARG A 300 -3.75 1.49 18.54
C ARG A 300 -3.51 1.34 17.04
N LEU A 301 -2.48 0.58 16.65
CA LEU A 301 -2.05 0.43 15.27
C LEU A 301 -1.74 -1.04 14.98
N ALA A 302 -2.38 -1.57 13.95
CA ALA A 302 -2.05 -2.88 13.39
C ALA A 302 -0.84 -2.78 12.44
N PHE A 303 -0.15 -3.89 12.26
CA PHE A 303 1.08 -3.95 11.50
C PHE A 303 0.99 -4.98 10.39
N ILE A 304 1.43 -4.61 9.19
CA ILE A 304 1.40 -5.47 8.01
C ILE A 304 2.82 -5.54 7.43
N GLY A 305 3.37 -6.73 7.27
CA GLY A 305 4.71 -6.94 6.68
C GLY A 305 5.82 -7.21 7.70
N ASN A 306 6.94 -6.51 7.59
CA ASN A 306 8.17 -6.59 8.38
C ASN A 306 9.06 -7.83 8.24
N ILE A 307 8.68 -8.83 7.43
CA ILE A 307 9.56 -9.97 7.16
C ILE A 307 10.61 -9.57 6.11
N ASP A 308 11.89 -9.53 6.49
CA ASP A 308 12.96 -9.06 5.62
C ASP A 308 13.05 -9.90 4.33
N ALA A 309 12.75 -9.28 3.19
CA ALA A 309 12.80 -9.97 1.89
C ALA A 309 14.19 -10.56 1.58
N ARG A 310 15.26 -9.99 2.15
CA ARG A 310 16.63 -10.53 2.00
C ARG A 310 16.83 -11.83 2.77
N ALA A 311 16.09 -12.03 3.87
CA ALA A 311 16.09 -13.30 4.59
C ALA A 311 15.34 -14.38 3.79
N LEU A 312 14.28 -13.98 3.07
CA LEU A 312 13.55 -14.88 2.15
C LEU A 312 14.45 -15.41 1.02
N ALA A 313 15.33 -14.57 0.48
CA ALA A 313 16.28 -14.94 -0.56
C ALA A 313 17.46 -15.82 -0.08
N GLN A 314 17.67 -15.93 1.23
CA GLN A 314 18.78 -16.70 1.83
C GLN A 314 18.43 -18.17 2.14
N GLY A 315 17.18 -18.57 1.93
CA GLY A 315 16.72 -19.94 2.08
C GLY A 315 16.12 -20.30 3.45
N PRO A 316 15.72 -21.56 3.67
CA PRO A 316 14.79 -21.97 4.74
C PRO A 316 15.26 -21.67 6.16
N GLU A 317 16.56 -21.73 6.39
CA GLU A 317 17.15 -21.49 7.71
C GLU A 317 17.11 -20.00 8.09
N ALA A 318 17.39 -19.10 7.13
CA ALA A 318 17.25 -17.65 7.33
C ALA A 318 15.77 -17.27 7.50
N ILE A 319 14.89 -17.84 6.67
CA ILE A 319 13.43 -17.67 6.77
C ILE A 319 12.93 -18.09 8.14
N ARG A 320 13.38 -19.24 8.65
CA ARG A 320 12.95 -19.74 9.95
C ARG A 320 13.27 -18.77 11.06
N ARG A 321 14.53 -18.33 11.15
CA ARG A 321 14.97 -17.38 12.17
C ARG A 321 14.20 -16.07 12.09
N GLU A 322 14.01 -15.55 10.88
CA GLU A 322 13.29 -14.29 10.66
C GLU A 322 11.84 -14.40 11.14
N VAL A 323 11.12 -15.43 10.66
CA VAL A 323 9.70 -15.64 10.97
C VAL A 323 9.47 -15.97 12.45
N GLU A 324 10.24 -16.90 13.03
CA GLU A 324 10.10 -17.31 14.42
C GLU A 324 10.47 -16.19 15.41
N SER A 325 11.38 -15.29 15.02
CA SER A 325 11.75 -14.15 15.88
C SER A 325 10.70 -13.04 15.91
N LYS A 326 9.89 -12.88 14.85
CA LYS A 326 8.97 -11.73 14.68
C LYS A 326 7.49 -12.11 14.83
N VAL A 327 7.03 -13.15 14.14
CA VAL A 327 5.59 -13.44 14.03
C VAL A 327 4.92 -13.71 15.38
N PRO A 328 5.47 -14.54 16.29
CA PRO A 328 4.83 -14.78 17.59
C PRO A 328 4.70 -13.53 18.46
N VAL A 329 5.65 -12.59 18.34
CA VAL A 329 5.62 -11.31 19.07
C VAL A 329 4.58 -10.37 18.45
N ALA A 330 4.61 -10.20 17.13
CA ALA A 330 3.73 -9.30 16.41
C ALA A 330 2.25 -9.73 16.48
N ALA A 331 1.99 -11.04 16.40
CA ALA A 331 0.65 -11.62 16.39
C ALA A 331 -0.06 -11.60 17.76
N ARG A 332 0.65 -11.39 18.86
CA ARG A 332 0.05 -11.48 20.20
C ARG A 332 -1.10 -10.48 20.34
N GLY A 333 -2.30 -10.98 20.66
CA GLY A 333 -3.51 -10.17 20.78
C GLY A 333 -4.06 -9.62 19.46
N GLY A 334 -3.78 -10.26 18.32
CA GLY A 334 -4.21 -9.77 17.00
C GLY A 334 -3.35 -8.59 16.52
N GLY A 335 -3.87 -7.80 15.57
CA GLY A 335 -3.20 -6.59 15.07
C GLY A 335 -1.95 -6.83 14.22
N TYR A 336 -1.75 -8.03 13.66
CA TYR A 336 -0.65 -8.32 12.75
C TYR A 336 -1.07 -9.19 11.56
N ILE A 337 -0.67 -8.74 10.37
CA ILE A 337 -0.83 -9.45 9.10
C ILE A 337 0.58 -9.67 8.54
N ALA A 338 0.91 -10.91 8.22
CA ALA A 338 2.21 -11.25 7.70
C ALA A 338 2.35 -10.90 6.21
N GLY A 339 3.55 -10.53 5.82
CA GLY A 339 3.99 -10.23 4.45
C GLY A 339 5.47 -9.86 4.48
N SER A 340 6.14 -9.73 3.33
CA SER A 340 7.48 -9.16 3.34
C SER A 340 7.48 -7.67 3.69
N ASP A 341 8.65 -7.18 4.08
CA ASP A 341 8.93 -5.79 4.45
C ASP A 341 9.02 -4.83 3.25
N HIS A 342 8.78 -5.37 2.04
CA HIS A 342 8.65 -4.69 0.76
C HIS A 342 8.03 -5.68 -0.25
N SER A 343 7.83 -5.30 -1.51
CA SER A 343 7.54 -6.23 -2.60
C SER A 343 8.60 -7.33 -2.77
N VAL A 344 8.18 -8.58 -2.99
CA VAL A 344 9.04 -9.78 -3.05
C VAL A 344 9.94 -9.76 -4.30
N PRO A 345 11.27 -9.66 -4.15
CA PRO A 345 12.21 -9.57 -5.26
C PRO A 345 12.47 -10.92 -5.97
N PRO A 346 13.00 -10.91 -7.20
CA PRO A 346 13.13 -12.12 -8.03
C PRO A 346 14.24 -13.07 -7.57
N ASP A 347 15.03 -12.70 -6.57
CA ASP A 347 16.00 -13.56 -5.89
C ASP A 347 15.34 -14.57 -4.93
N VAL A 348 14.08 -14.36 -4.53
CA VAL A 348 13.30 -15.31 -3.73
C VAL A 348 12.73 -16.44 -4.61
N SER A 349 13.13 -17.69 -4.36
CA SER A 349 12.60 -18.86 -5.07
C SER A 349 11.15 -19.18 -4.67
N LEU A 350 10.42 -19.88 -5.53
CA LEU A 350 9.07 -20.36 -5.24
C LEU A 350 9.07 -21.31 -4.03
N SER A 351 10.07 -22.20 -3.94
CA SER A 351 10.20 -23.15 -2.81
C SER A 351 10.44 -22.43 -1.49
N ASP A 352 11.27 -21.39 -1.49
CA ASP A 352 11.54 -20.59 -0.30
C ASP A 352 10.29 -19.80 0.12
N TYR A 353 9.58 -19.22 -0.86
CA TYR A 353 8.35 -18.49 -0.58
C TYR A 353 7.23 -19.41 -0.06
N LEU A 354 7.09 -20.62 -0.61
CA LEU A 354 6.16 -21.63 -0.10
C LEU A 354 6.49 -22.02 1.35
N TYR A 355 7.77 -22.25 1.64
CA TYR A 355 8.24 -22.53 3.01
C TYR A 355 7.92 -21.37 3.97
N PHE A 356 8.15 -20.13 3.54
CA PHE A 356 7.75 -18.93 4.28
C PHE A 356 6.24 -18.91 4.59
N VAL A 357 5.39 -19.10 3.57
CA VAL A 357 3.93 -19.10 3.71
C VAL A 357 3.46 -20.18 4.68
N GLU A 358 3.99 -21.40 4.57
CA GLU A 358 3.65 -22.51 5.46
C GLU A 358 4.09 -22.22 6.90
N LEU A 359 5.31 -21.72 7.09
CA LEU A 359 5.86 -21.43 8.40
C LEU A 359 5.08 -20.33 9.10
N VAL A 360 4.77 -19.22 8.42
CA VAL A 360 3.96 -18.11 8.96
C VAL A 360 2.61 -18.61 9.44
N LYS A 361 1.90 -19.42 8.63
CA LYS A 361 0.59 -19.99 9.00
C LYS A 361 0.71 -20.91 10.21
N LYS A 362 1.83 -21.64 10.36
CA LYS A 362 2.08 -22.55 11.48
C LYS A 362 2.40 -21.80 12.78
N VAL A 363 3.31 -20.81 12.74
CA VAL A 363 3.75 -20.08 13.95
C VAL A 363 2.74 -19.02 14.39
N GLY A 364 1.99 -18.46 13.43
CA GLY A 364 0.93 -17.50 13.67
C GLY A 364 -0.45 -18.11 13.88
N ALA A 365 -0.56 -19.42 14.09
CA ALA A 365 -1.84 -20.08 14.40
C ALA A 365 -2.26 -19.79 15.86
N TYR A 366 -3.52 -19.41 16.07
CA TYR A 366 -4.06 -19.14 17.40
C TYR A 366 -4.69 -20.40 18.05
N PRO A 367 -4.68 -20.52 19.39
CA PRO A 367 -3.89 -19.69 20.31
C PRO A 367 -2.39 -19.88 20.03
N LEU A 368 -1.62 -18.80 20.11
CA LEU A 368 -0.19 -18.83 19.83
C LEU A 368 0.50 -19.84 20.75
N ARG A 369 1.42 -20.63 20.18
CA ARG A 369 2.26 -21.54 20.98
C ARG A 369 3.16 -20.69 21.86
N ARG A 370 3.23 -21.05 23.15
CA ARG A 370 4.07 -20.38 24.14
C ARG A 370 5.55 -20.60 23.87
#